data_AF-A0A963EJ39-F1
#
_entry.id   AF-A0A963EJ39-F1
#
_cell.length_a   1.000
_cell.length_b   1.000
_cell.length_c   1.000
_cell.angle_alpha   90.00
_cell.angle_beta   90.00
_cell.angle_gamma   90.00
#
_symmetry.space_group_name_H-M   'P 1'
#
loop_
_entity.id
_entity.type
_entity.pdbx_description
1 polymer ?
#
loop_
_entity_poly.entity_id
_entity_poly.type
_entity_poly.pdbx_seq_one_letter_code
_entity_poly.pdbx_strand_id
1 'polypeptide(L)'
;MKRSVMLSRIQASLILVVAGCASVEAGPAEQTLDSSTGVIRIERMLGDLDEPWAVAFLADGAWLVTERDGHLLLVEDGEAREVAGVPAVVAEGQGGLLDVAVARDFEESGEIFLSYSQPADGGARTALARARLDRDGAGLEDVTVIFHMSRASTSGHHFGSRIVEADDGTLFLTVGERGARELAQDQGVHNGKVVRINRDGSIPQDNPFAGGGGLPEIWSYGHRNPQGATLGPDGHLWTVEHGARGGDEINRPEPGLNYGWPVISYGRHYTGGRIGVGTHA
;
A
#
# COMPACT_ATOMS: atom_id res chain seq x y z
N MET A 1 -5.36 85.25 -55.72
CA MET A 1 -5.11 84.51 -56.98
C MET A 1 -3.69 83.95 -56.97
N LYS A 2 -3.53 82.67 -57.38
CA LYS A 2 -2.29 81.87 -57.59
C LYS A 2 -1.72 81.17 -56.33
N ARG A 3 -1.94 79.85 -56.18
CA ARG A 3 -1.16 78.64 -56.63
C ARG A 3 -0.18 78.19 -55.52
N SER A 4 -0.55 77.22 -54.69
CA SER A 4 -0.27 75.75 -54.76
C SER A 4 1.21 75.37 -54.76
N VAL A 5 1.65 74.65 -53.71
CA VAL A 5 2.60 73.52 -53.79
C VAL A 5 2.25 72.51 -52.68
N MET A 6 1.92 71.28 -53.10
CA MET A 6 1.79 70.06 -52.28
C MET A 6 3.17 69.59 -51.79
N LEU A 7 3.26 69.17 -50.53
CA LEU A 7 4.28 68.20 -50.10
C LEU A 7 3.59 66.98 -49.48
N SER A 8 3.75 65.85 -50.16
CA SER A 8 3.47 64.50 -49.67
C SER A 8 4.57 64.08 -48.69
N ARG A 9 4.18 63.59 -47.51
CA ARG A 9 5.08 62.84 -46.62
C ARG A 9 4.43 61.51 -46.28
N ILE A 10 5.13 60.46 -46.69
CA ILE A 10 4.82 59.05 -46.55
C ILE A 10 4.81 58.68 -45.06
N GLN A 11 3.68 58.18 -44.54
CA GLN A 11 3.64 57.48 -43.26
C GLN A 11 4.04 56.02 -43.49
N ALA A 12 5.16 55.60 -42.91
CA ALA A 12 5.52 54.19 -42.83
C ALA A 12 4.77 53.57 -41.64
N SER A 13 3.78 52.73 -41.91
CA SER A 13 3.11 51.92 -40.90
C SER A 13 3.97 50.69 -40.60
N LEU A 14 4.49 50.62 -39.37
CA LEU A 14 5.20 49.45 -38.86
C LEU A 14 4.15 48.40 -38.43
N ILE A 15 4.05 47.30 -39.19
CA ILE A 15 3.22 46.15 -38.82
C ILE A 15 4.03 45.30 -37.84
N LEU A 16 3.63 45.30 -36.56
CA LEU A 16 4.17 44.41 -35.54
C LEU A 16 3.45 43.06 -35.65
N VAL A 17 4.10 42.06 -36.25
CA VAL A 17 3.61 40.68 -36.24
C VAL A 17 3.94 40.07 -34.89
N VAL A 18 2.95 39.95 -34.01
CA VAL A 18 3.07 39.17 -32.78
C VAL A 18 2.96 37.69 -33.16
N ALA A 19 4.10 37.03 -33.29
CA ALA A 19 4.16 35.58 -33.40
C ALA A 19 3.81 34.99 -32.03
N GLY A 20 2.56 34.55 -31.87
CA GLY A 20 2.15 33.79 -30.70
C GLY A 20 2.83 32.42 -30.74
N CYS A 21 3.85 32.21 -29.91
CA CYS A 21 4.30 30.87 -29.56
C CYS A 21 3.20 30.24 -28.71
N ALA A 22 2.33 29.46 -29.35
CA ALA A 22 1.55 28.47 -28.62
C ALA A 22 2.53 27.41 -28.12
N SER A 23 2.77 27.41 -26.80
CA SER A 23 3.45 26.31 -26.14
C SER A 23 2.56 25.08 -26.30
N VAL A 24 2.94 24.17 -27.19
CA VAL A 24 2.36 22.83 -27.20
C VAL A 24 2.93 22.15 -25.96
N GLU A 25 2.12 22.04 -24.90
CA GLU A 25 2.46 21.16 -23.79
C GLU A 25 2.55 19.75 -24.35
N ALA A 26 3.77 19.22 -24.39
CA ALA A 26 3.99 17.83 -24.73
C ALA A 26 3.35 16.99 -23.62
N GLY A 27 2.31 16.23 -23.97
CA GLY A 27 1.76 15.21 -23.08
C GLY A 27 2.86 14.25 -22.60
N PRO A 28 2.64 13.55 -21.47
CA PRO A 28 3.66 12.66 -20.90
C PRO A 28 4.18 11.71 -21.97
N ALA A 29 5.51 11.71 -22.17
CA ALA A 29 6.15 10.89 -23.18
C ALA A 29 5.85 9.42 -22.93
N GLU A 30 5.10 8.80 -23.85
CA GLU A 30 4.83 7.37 -23.87
C GLU A 30 6.16 6.61 -23.91
N GLN A 31 6.47 5.88 -22.84
CA GLN A 31 7.68 5.06 -22.78
C GLN A 31 7.33 3.66 -23.22
N THR A 32 8.19 3.04 -24.03
CA THR A 32 8.04 1.64 -24.43
C THR A 32 9.21 0.84 -23.88
N LEU A 33 8.93 -0.37 -23.41
CA LEU A 33 9.90 -1.31 -22.88
C LEU A 33 9.78 -2.64 -23.63
N ASP A 34 10.85 -3.04 -24.32
CA ASP A 34 10.93 -4.37 -24.92
C ASP A 34 11.07 -5.44 -23.83
N SER A 35 10.21 -6.45 -23.86
CA SER A 35 10.26 -7.60 -22.96
C SER A 35 10.19 -8.92 -23.73
N SER A 36 10.50 -10.04 -23.08
CA SER A 36 10.37 -11.37 -23.67
C SER A 36 8.93 -11.74 -24.04
N THR A 37 7.93 -11.02 -23.53
CA THR A 37 6.50 -11.22 -23.81
C THR A 37 5.91 -10.17 -24.76
N GLY A 38 6.73 -9.26 -25.30
CA GLY A 38 6.32 -8.20 -26.23
C GLY A 38 6.69 -6.80 -25.75
N VAL A 39 6.22 -5.79 -26.48
CA VAL A 39 6.44 -4.38 -26.13
C VAL A 39 5.45 -3.98 -25.06
N ILE A 40 5.96 -3.51 -23.92
CA ILE A 40 5.16 -2.93 -22.83
C ILE A 40 5.10 -1.42 -23.06
N ARG A 41 3.90 -0.86 -23.09
CA ARG A 41 3.67 0.59 -23.08
C ARG A 41 3.52 1.05 -21.64
N ILE A 42 4.25 2.10 -21.28
CA ILE A 42 4.24 2.73 -19.96
C ILE A 42 3.72 4.15 -20.14
N GLU A 43 2.62 4.44 -19.44
CA GLU A 43 1.96 5.73 -19.45
C GLU A 43 1.89 6.27 -18.02
N ARG A 44 2.32 7.53 -17.83
CA ARG A 44 2.23 8.19 -16.53
C ARG A 44 0.78 8.60 -16.30
N MET A 45 0.12 7.94 -15.34
CA MET A 45 -1.26 8.23 -14.94
C MET A 45 -1.36 9.39 -13.95
N LEU A 46 -0.42 9.46 -13.01
CA LEU A 46 -0.29 10.50 -11.99
C LEU A 46 1.21 10.68 -11.69
N GLY A 47 1.62 11.84 -11.17
CA GLY A 47 2.95 11.94 -10.57
C GLY A 47 2.98 13.01 -9.50
N ASP A 48 4.18 13.41 -9.10
CA ASP A 48 4.39 14.30 -7.95
C ASP A 48 3.84 13.71 -6.64
N LEU A 49 3.86 12.36 -6.56
CA LEU A 49 3.55 11.58 -5.36
C LEU A 49 4.77 11.55 -4.42
N ASP A 50 4.52 11.61 -3.11
CA ASP A 50 5.53 11.46 -2.06
C ASP A 50 5.48 10.05 -1.45
N GLU A 51 6.52 9.26 -1.68
CA GLU A 51 6.66 7.88 -1.17
C GLU A 51 5.37 7.01 -1.24
N PRO A 52 4.72 6.87 -2.42
CA PRO A 52 3.47 6.11 -2.54
C PRO A 52 3.69 4.63 -2.19
N TRP A 53 2.72 4.02 -1.50
CA TRP A 53 2.82 2.65 -0.98
C TRP A 53 1.84 1.67 -1.66
N ALA A 54 0.54 1.99 -1.68
CA ALA A 54 -0.48 1.16 -2.31
C ALA A 54 -1.38 1.94 -3.25
N VAL A 55 -2.02 1.18 -4.15
CA VAL A 55 -3.04 1.63 -5.09
C VAL A 55 -4.23 0.67 -5.00
N ALA A 56 -5.45 1.20 -4.94
CA ALA A 56 -6.68 0.41 -5.03
C ALA A 56 -7.69 1.05 -5.99
N PHE A 57 -8.18 0.27 -6.94
CA PHE A 57 -9.14 0.73 -7.94
C PHE A 57 -10.59 0.54 -7.47
N LEU A 58 -11.43 1.52 -7.78
CA LEU A 58 -12.88 1.45 -7.69
C LEU A 58 -13.45 0.90 -9.02
N ALA A 59 -14.71 0.46 -9.00
CA ALA A 59 -15.32 -0.21 -10.16
C ALA A 59 -15.53 0.71 -11.37
N ASP A 60 -15.66 2.02 -11.15
CA ASP A 60 -15.84 3.04 -12.18
C ASP A 60 -14.52 3.61 -12.74
N GLY A 61 -13.37 3.14 -12.26
CA GLY A 61 -12.05 3.56 -12.71
C GLY A 61 -11.40 4.66 -11.86
N ALA A 62 -12.12 5.22 -10.88
CA ALA A 62 -11.49 5.99 -9.82
C ALA A 62 -10.52 5.10 -9.02
N TRP A 63 -9.54 5.69 -8.34
CA TRP A 63 -8.58 4.91 -7.56
C TRP A 63 -8.03 5.68 -6.37
N LEU A 64 -7.59 4.93 -5.37
CA LEU A 64 -6.98 5.44 -4.15
C LEU A 64 -5.48 5.21 -4.19
N VAL A 65 -4.72 6.15 -3.63
CA VAL A 65 -3.26 6.03 -3.41
C VAL A 65 -2.95 6.37 -1.97
N THR A 66 -2.17 5.53 -1.31
CA THR A 66 -1.59 5.87 -0.01
C THR A 66 -0.17 6.39 -0.19
N GLU A 67 0.14 7.46 0.52
CA GLU A 67 1.49 8.01 0.67
C GLU A 67 1.98 7.75 2.10
N ARG A 68 3.23 7.32 2.22
CA ARG A 68 3.73 6.74 3.48
C ARG A 68 3.70 7.73 4.63
N ASP A 69 3.81 9.02 4.38
CA ASP A 69 3.77 10.07 5.41
C ASP A 69 2.38 10.30 6.03
N GLY A 70 1.32 9.72 5.49
CA GLY A 70 -0.01 9.74 6.09
C GLY A 70 -1.14 10.21 5.18
N HIS A 71 -0.85 10.54 3.92
CA HIS A 71 -1.86 11.04 2.99
C HIS A 71 -2.55 9.90 2.21
N LEU A 72 -3.88 9.98 2.10
CA LEU A 72 -4.68 9.16 1.19
C LEU A 72 -5.19 10.08 0.09
N LEU A 73 -4.96 9.71 -1.16
CA LEU A 73 -5.40 10.47 -2.32
C LEU A 73 -6.51 9.70 -3.04
N LEU A 74 -7.60 10.38 -3.39
CA LEU A 74 -8.62 9.92 -4.34
C LEU A 74 -8.32 10.52 -5.70
N VAL A 75 -8.16 9.67 -6.70
CA VAL A 75 -7.80 10.04 -8.07
C VAL A 75 -8.96 9.76 -9.01
N GLU A 76 -9.47 10.80 -9.64
CA GLU A 76 -10.62 10.78 -10.55
C GLU A 76 -10.34 11.73 -11.72
N ASP A 77 -10.64 11.29 -12.94
CA ASP A 77 -10.43 12.09 -14.16
C ASP A 77 -9.00 12.68 -14.31
N GLY A 78 -8.01 12.00 -13.73
CA GLY A 78 -6.60 12.43 -13.74
C GLY A 78 -6.21 13.45 -12.67
N GLU A 79 -7.15 13.86 -11.82
CA GLU A 79 -6.92 14.79 -10.70
C GLU A 79 -6.88 14.03 -9.37
N ALA A 80 -5.92 14.38 -8.51
CA ALA A 80 -5.80 13.83 -7.16
C ALA A 80 -6.36 14.81 -6.13
N ARG A 81 -7.21 14.30 -5.23
CA ARG A 81 -7.75 15.03 -4.07
C ARG A 81 -7.34 14.32 -2.79
N GLU A 82 -6.81 15.07 -1.83
CA GLU A 82 -6.50 14.50 -0.51
C GLU A 82 -7.80 14.16 0.23
N VAL A 83 -7.85 12.94 0.77
CA VAL A 83 -8.96 12.41 1.55
C VAL A 83 -8.71 12.71 3.02
N ALA A 84 -9.61 13.47 3.64
CA ALA A 84 -9.54 13.80 5.06
C ALA A 84 -9.98 12.62 5.94
N GLY A 85 -9.61 12.66 7.23
CA GLY A 85 -10.06 11.67 8.22
C GLY A 85 -9.24 10.39 8.29
N VAL A 86 -8.10 10.32 7.58
CA VAL A 86 -7.12 9.23 7.71
C VAL A 86 -6.62 9.14 9.17
N PRO A 87 -6.50 7.93 9.75
CA PRO A 87 -5.91 7.75 11.08
C PRO A 87 -4.51 8.34 11.20
N ALA A 88 -4.16 8.87 12.37
CA ALA A 88 -2.78 9.30 12.64
C ALA A 88 -1.80 8.13 12.51
N VAL A 89 -0.67 8.37 11.84
CA VAL A 89 0.38 7.37 11.57
C VAL A 89 1.72 7.79 12.17
N VAL A 90 2.62 6.82 12.36
CA VAL A 90 4.05 7.07 12.64
C VAL A 90 4.86 6.80 11.37
N ALA A 91 5.19 7.85 10.63
CA ALA A 91 5.99 7.77 9.41
C ALA A 91 7.50 7.72 9.71
N GLU A 92 7.98 6.58 10.21
CA GLU A 92 9.40 6.36 10.53
C GLU A 92 9.93 5.06 9.93
N GLY A 93 11.08 5.14 9.27
CA GLY A 93 11.71 3.99 8.62
C GLY A 93 10.84 3.43 7.49
N GLN A 94 10.26 2.25 7.72
CA GLN A 94 9.34 1.57 6.81
C GLN A 94 7.86 1.77 7.19
N GLY A 95 7.58 2.51 8.27
CA GLY A 95 6.24 2.75 8.78
C GLY A 95 5.59 3.95 8.11
N GLY A 96 4.27 4.02 8.21
CA GLY A 96 3.46 5.09 7.63
C GLY A 96 2.00 4.70 7.48
N LEU A 97 1.29 5.43 6.62
CA LEU A 97 0.11 4.87 5.95
C LEU A 97 0.60 3.88 4.88
N LEU A 98 0.11 2.66 4.93
CA LEU A 98 0.64 1.56 4.13
C LEU A 98 -0.41 1.11 3.13
N ASP A 99 -1.17 0.06 3.40
CA ASP A 99 -2.07 -0.48 2.39
C ASP A 99 -3.44 0.19 2.42
N VAL A 100 -4.08 0.19 1.25
CA VAL A 100 -5.51 0.49 1.09
C VAL A 100 -6.14 -0.64 0.30
N ALA A 101 -7.25 -1.18 0.80
CA ALA A 101 -8.06 -2.16 0.10
C ALA A 101 -9.50 -1.65 -0.01
N VAL A 102 -10.07 -1.76 -1.21
CA VAL A 102 -11.48 -1.44 -1.48
C VAL A 102 -12.29 -2.73 -1.27
N ALA A 103 -13.37 -2.66 -0.49
CA ALA A 103 -14.23 -3.82 -0.27
C ALA A 103 -14.84 -4.31 -1.59
N ARG A 104 -15.00 -5.63 -1.75
CA ARG A 104 -15.58 -6.22 -2.97
C ARG A 104 -17.01 -5.75 -3.26
N ASP A 105 -17.75 -5.36 -2.22
CA ASP A 105 -19.11 -4.82 -2.27
C ASP A 105 -19.13 -3.28 -2.12
N PHE A 106 -18.04 -2.59 -2.45
CA PHE A 106 -17.88 -1.14 -2.26
C PHE A 106 -19.05 -0.31 -2.81
N GLU A 107 -19.65 -0.69 -3.94
CA GLU A 107 -20.80 0.03 -4.50
C GLU A 107 -22.04 0.02 -3.58
N GLU A 108 -22.13 -0.96 -2.69
CA GLU A 108 -23.20 -1.09 -1.70
C GLU A 108 -22.76 -0.56 -0.32
N SER A 109 -21.54 -0.88 0.10
CA SER A 109 -21.04 -0.62 1.46
C SER A 109 -20.29 0.72 1.59
N GLY A 110 -19.65 1.18 0.51
CA GLY A 110 -18.67 2.26 0.51
C GLY A 110 -17.41 1.97 1.33
N GLU A 111 -17.20 0.72 1.74
CA GLU A 111 -16.17 0.34 2.71
C GLU A 111 -14.77 0.27 2.07
N ILE A 112 -13.80 0.87 2.75
CA ILE A 112 -12.38 0.66 2.50
C ILE A 112 -11.68 0.22 3.79
N PHE A 113 -10.52 -0.40 3.62
CA PHE A 113 -9.65 -0.84 4.70
C PHE A 113 -8.28 -0.18 4.55
N LEU A 114 -7.73 0.31 5.66
CA LEU A 114 -6.43 0.96 5.71
C LEU A 114 -5.54 0.26 6.72
N SER A 115 -4.32 -0.09 6.31
CA SER A 115 -3.30 -0.57 7.24
C SER A 115 -2.23 0.50 7.44
N TYR A 116 -1.76 0.63 8.66
CA TYR A 116 -0.86 1.73 9.01
C TYR A 116 -0.05 1.43 10.28
N SER A 117 1.00 2.22 10.47
CA SER A 117 1.78 2.28 11.71
C SER A 117 1.04 3.13 12.76
N GLN A 118 0.15 2.50 13.51
CA GLN A 118 -0.59 3.18 14.57
C GLN A 118 0.35 3.62 15.71
N PRO A 119 0.32 4.90 16.13
CA PRO A 119 0.98 5.36 17.34
C PRO A 119 0.46 4.63 18.58
N ALA A 120 1.36 4.21 19.46
CA ALA A 120 1.02 3.57 20.73
C ALA A 120 2.13 3.79 21.76
N ASP A 121 1.84 3.54 23.04
CA ASP A 121 2.86 3.60 24.08
C ASP A 121 4.01 2.63 23.74
N GLY A 122 5.23 3.16 23.66
CA GLY A 122 6.42 2.38 23.27
C GLY A 122 6.71 2.34 21.76
N GLY A 123 6.05 3.18 20.95
CA GLY A 123 6.41 3.43 19.54
C GLY A 123 5.23 3.29 18.59
N ALA A 124 5.36 2.40 17.60
CA ALA A 124 4.30 2.14 16.62
C ALA A 124 3.98 0.64 16.53
N ARG A 125 2.77 0.33 16.06
CA ARG A 125 2.31 -1.03 15.77
C ARG A 125 1.54 -1.07 14.46
N THR A 126 1.60 -2.19 13.74
CA THR A 126 0.72 -2.39 12.59
C THR A 126 -0.73 -2.48 13.07
N ALA A 127 -1.61 -1.73 12.43
CA ALA A 127 -3.05 -1.73 12.68
C ALA A 127 -3.82 -1.78 11.36
N LEU A 128 -5.09 -2.16 11.46
CA LEU A 128 -6.06 -2.19 10.39
C LEU A 128 -7.30 -1.43 10.82
N ALA A 129 -7.68 -0.43 10.04
CA ALA A 129 -8.92 0.31 10.19
C ALA A 129 -9.86 0.02 9.02
N ARG A 130 -11.15 0.07 9.31
CA ARG A 130 -12.23 0.13 8.33
C ARG A 130 -12.79 1.55 8.33
N ALA A 131 -13.17 2.06 7.16
CA ALA A 131 -13.87 3.33 7.01
C ALA A 131 -14.86 3.25 5.84
N ARG A 132 -15.79 4.21 5.76
CA ARG A 132 -16.55 4.48 4.54
C ARG A 132 -15.93 5.67 3.82
N LEU A 133 -15.77 5.57 2.50
CA LEU A 133 -15.26 6.67 1.67
C LEU A 133 -16.41 7.60 1.25
N ASP A 134 -16.37 8.84 1.71
CA ASP A 134 -17.15 9.95 1.14
C ASP A 134 -16.36 10.55 -0.05
N ARG A 135 -16.72 10.12 -1.26
CA ARG A 135 -16.06 10.57 -2.50
C ARG A 135 -16.34 12.04 -2.80
N ASP A 136 -17.55 12.51 -2.52
CA ASP A 136 -17.96 13.88 -2.83
C ASP A 136 -17.24 14.86 -1.89
N GLY A 137 -17.22 14.55 -0.59
CA GLY A 137 -16.54 15.35 0.42
C GLY A 137 -15.03 15.15 0.50
N ALA A 138 -14.47 14.16 -0.22
CA ALA A 138 -13.09 13.69 -0.07
C ALA A 138 -12.75 13.43 1.41
N GLY A 139 -13.51 12.53 2.04
CA GLY A 139 -13.36 12.23 3.46
C GLY A 139 -13.59 10.77 3.80
N LEU A 140 -13.12 10.38 4.98
CA LEU A 140 -13.44 9.11 5.59
C LEU A 140 -14.47 9.29 6.71
N GLU A 141 -15.48 8.44 6.70
CA GLU A 141 -16.52 8.35 7.73
C GLU A 141 -16.40 7.02 8.48
N ASP A 142 -16.95 6.96 9.70
CA ASP A 142 -17.05 5.75 10.52
C ASP A 142 -15.72 4.98 10.72
N VAL A 143 -14.61 5.73 10.76
CA VAL A 143 -13.26 5.18 10.89
C VAL A 143 -13.13 4.40 12.19
N THR A 144 -12.96 3.09 12.08
CA THR A 144 -12.92 2.14 13.20
C THR A 144 -11.69 1.26 13.08
N VAL A 145 -10.86 1.20 14.14
CA VAL A 145 -9.75 0.23 14.20
C VAL A 145 -10.31 -1.14 14.53
N ILE A 146 -10.20 -2.07 13.57
CA ILE A 146 -10.73 -3.43 13.66
C ILE A 146 -9.65 -4.46 14.04
N PHE A 147 -8.38 -4.10 13.92
CA PHE A 147 -7.27 -4.90 14.43
C PHE A 147 -6.05 -4.01 14.74
N HIS A 148 -5.26 -4.43 15.73
CA HIS A 148 -3.93 -3.88 15.96
C HIS A 148 -3.01 -4.94 16.60
N MET A 149 -1.70 -4.82 16.39
CA MET A 149 -0.77 -5.66 17.13
C MET A 149 -0.87 -5.40 18.64
N SER A 150 -0.82 -6.47 19.42
CA SER A 150 -0.78 -6.43 20.90
C SER A 150 0.46 -5.74 21.48
N ARG A 151 1.56 -5.61 20.72
CA ARG A 151 2.81 -4.97 21.16
C ARG A 151 3.24 -3.89 20.17
N ALA A 152 3.48 -2.69 20.69
CA ALA A 152 4.18 -1.63 19.97
C ALA A 152 5.70 -1.86 20.00
N SER A 153 6.41 -1.20 19.08
CA SER A 153 7.86 -1.21 19.01
C SER A 153 8.38 0.12 18.48
N THR A 154 9.54 0.54 18.96
CA THR A 154 10.30 1.68 18.41
C THR A 154 11.09 1.32 17.14
N SER A 155 11.07 0.06 16.72
CA SER A 155 11.70 -0.37 15.47
C SER A 155 11.03 0.28 14.27
N GLY A 156 11.81 0.87 13.36
CA GLY A 156 11.33 1.38 12.07
C GLY A 156 11.25 0.30 10.99
N HIS A 157 11.37 -0.99 11.31
CA HIS A 157 11.48 -2.06 10.32
C HIS A 157 10.34 -3.07 10.41
N HIS A 158 10.04 -3.67 9.27
CA HIS A 158 9.21 -4.86 9.08
C HIS A 158 7.77 -4.71 9.57
N PHE A 159 6.99 -3.80 8.98
CA PHE A 159 5.56 -3.63 9.28
C PHE A 159 4.70 -4.71 8.62
N GLY A 160 5.12 -5.20 7.44
CA GLY A 160 4.28 -5.95 6.54
C GLY A 160 3.16 -5.08 5.98
N SER A 161 1.94 -5.31 6.46
CA SER A 161 0.74 -4.48 6.31
C SER A 161 -0.11 -4.68 5.06
N ARG A 162 0.20 -5.63 4.18
CA ARG A 162 -0.70 -5.95 3.06
C ARG A 162 -2.03 -6.52 3.56
N ILE A 163 -3.14 -5.98 3.05
CA ILE A 163 -4.53 -6.40 3.25
C ILE A 163 -4.99 -7.19 2.03
N VAL A 164 -5.69 -8.31 2.24
CA VAL A 164 -6.36 -9.06 1.17
C VAL A 164 -7.74 -9.47 1.65
N GLU A 165 -8.77 -9.10 0.91
CA GLU A 165 -10.12 -9.59 1.15
C GLU A 165 -10.34 -10.96 0.50
N ALA A 166 -10.61 -11.97 1.33
CA ALA A 166 -10.97 -13.32 0.94
C ALA A 166 -12.37 -13.37 0.28
N ASP A 167 -12.64 -14.46 -0.44
CA ASP A 167 -13.92 -14.63 -1.14
C ASP A 167 -15.12 -14.81 -0.20
N ASP A 168 -14.87 -15.17 1.07
CA ASP A 168 -15.89 -15.24 2.13
C ASP A 168 -16.11 -13.91 2.86
N GLY A 169 -15.43 -12.84 2.42
CA GLY A 169 -15.48 -11.50 3.02
C GLY A 169 -14.57 -11.31 4.23
N THR A 170 -13.83 -12.33 4.67
CA THR A 170 -12.81 -12.16 5.72
C THR A 170 -11.60 -11.40 5.18
N LEU A 171 -10.85 -10.77 6.08
CA LEU A 171 -9.67 -9.98 5.74
C LEU A 171 -8.43 -10.70 6.24
N PHE A 172 -7.49 -10.94 5.33
CA PHE A 172 -6.12 -11.25 5.67
C PHE A 172 -5.32 -9.96 5.84
N LEU A 173 -4.46 -9.93 6.86
CA LEU A 173 -3.46 -8.88 7.03
C LEU A 173 -2.10 -9.53 7.30
N THR A 174 -1.09 -9.09 6.57
CA THR A 174 0.31 -9.48 6.83
C THR A 174 0.94 -8.60 7.89
N VAL A 175 1.72 -9.19 8.79
CA VAL A 175 2.38 -8.47 9.89
C VAL A 175 3.82 -8.91 10.00
N GLY A 176 4.77 -8.00 9.79
CA GLY A 176 6.19 -8.27 9.94
C GLY A 176 6.64 -8.42 11.40
N GLU A 177 7.81 -9.00 11.63
CA GLU A 177 8.29 -9.33 12.99
C GLU A 177 8.91 -8.17 13.77
N ARG A 178 8.98 -6.99 13.17
CA ARG A 178 9.47 -5.74 13.80
C ARG A 178 10.96 -5.74 14.18
N GLY A 179 11.76 -6.68 13.68
CA GLY A 179 13.17 -6.88 14.05
C GLY A 179 13.37 -7.72 15.32
N ALA A 180 12.29 -8.13 16.00
CA ALA A 180 12.29 -9.08 17.11
C ALA A 180 12.10 -10.53 16.61
N ARG A 181 13.08 -11.05 15.86
CA ARG A 181 12.94 -12.28 15.06
C ARG A 181 12.34 -13.48 15.79
N GLU A 182 12.71 -13.71 17.05
CA GLU A 182 12.25 -14.88 17.82
C GLU A 182 10.73 -14.85 18.07
N LEU A 183 10.12 -13.65 18.09
CA LEU A 183 8.68 -13.47 18.25
C LEU A 183 7.87 -13.96 17.04
N ALA A 184 8.50 -14.18 15.89
CA ALA A 184 7.84 -14.80 14.74
C ALA A 184 7.32 -16.22 15.06
N GLN A 185 8.01 -16.94 15.96
CA GLN A 185 7.64 -18.28 16.40
C GLN A 185 6.63 -18.28 17.57
N ASP A 186 6.51 -17.17 18.29
CA ASP A 186 5.59 -17.04 19.42
C ASP A 186 4.17 -16.78 18.92
N GLN A 187 3.27 -17.73 19.14
CA GLN A 187 1.85 -17.65 18.77
C GLN A 187 1.03 -16.77 19.73
N GLY A 188 1.60 -16.31 20.84
CA GLY A 188 0.98 -15.38 21.79
C GLY A 188 1.15 -13.90 21.42
N VAL A 189 1.78 -13.60 20.28
CA VAL A 189 2.03 -12.23 19.79
C VAL A 189 1.87 -12.13 18.27
N HIS A 190 1.78 -10.90 17.77
CA HIS A 190 1.47 -10.62 16.36
C HIS A 190 2.67 -10.45 15.44
N ASN A 191 3.89 -10.45 15.97
CA ASN A 191 5.11 -10.28 15.19
C ASN A 191 5.27 -11.46 14.21
N GLY A 192 5.44 -11.20 12.92
CA GLY A 192 5.76 -12.24 11.93
C GLY A 192 4.62 -13.22 11.67
N LYS A 193 3.42 -12.68 11.43
CA LYS A 193 2.17 -13.43 11.28
C LYS A 193 1.43 -13.04 9.99
N VAL A 194 0.60 -13.95 9.51
CA VAL A 194 -0.59 -13.58 8.75
C VAL A 194 -1.77 -13.71 9.70
N VAL A 195 -2.59 -12.67 9.81
CA VAL A 195 -3.83 -12.70 10.60
C VAL A 195 -5.04 -12.76 9.67
N ARG A 196 -6.15 -13.38 10.13
CA ARG A 196 -7.44 -13.43 9.44
C ARG A 196 -8.54 -12.99 10.41
N ILE A 197 -9.31 -11.98 10.05
CA ILE A 197 -10.41 -11.43 10.85
C ILE A 197 -11.65 -11.20 9.97
N ASN A 198 -12.83 -11.06 10.58
CA ASN A 198 -14.01 -10.53 9.90
C ASN A 198 -13.87 -9.01 9.70
N ARG A 199 -14.64 -8.43 8.77
CA ARG A 199 -14.62 -6.98 8.49
C ARG A 199 -14.99 -6.10 9.68
N ASP A 200 -15.73 -6.64 10.65
CA ASP A 200 -16.09 -5.95 11.89
C ASP A 200 -15.03 -6.10 13.01
N GLY A 201 -13.92 -6.80 12.75
CA GLY A 201 -12.86 -7.10 13.70
C GLY A 201 -13.10 -8.34 14.56
N SER A 202 -14.26 -9.02 14.43
CA SER A 202 -14.50 -10.28 15.12
C SER A 202 -13.67 -11.42 14.52
N ILE A 203 -13.45 -12.48 15.32
CA ILE A 203 -12.63 -13.62 14.89
C ILE A 203 -13.49 -14.67 14.18
N PRO A 204 -13.12 -15.10 12.96
CA PRO A 204 -13.70 -16.28 12.32
C PRO A 204 -13.56 -17.52 13.20
N GLN A 205 -14.66 -18.25 13.42
CA GLN A 205 -14.67 -19.43 14.31
C GLN A 205 -13.84 -20.60 13.79
N ASP A 206 -13.58 -20.62 12.48
CA ASP A 206 -12.76 -21.60 11.78
C ASP A 206 -11.27 -21.23 11.72
N ASN A 207 -10.85 -20.14 12.37
CA ASN A 207 -9.43 -19.83 12.51
C ASN A 207 -8.69 -20.92 13.31
N PRO A 208 -7.43 -21.22 12.97
CA PRO A 208 -6.68 -22.36 13.51
C PRO A 208 -6.43 -22.27 15.03
N PHE A 209 -6.44 -21.06 15.60
CA PHE A 209 -6.23 -20.82 17.03
C PHE A 209 -7.48 -20.28 17.75
N ALA A 210 -8.66 -20.30 17.11
CA ALA A 210 -9.89 -19.80 17.72
C ALA A 210 -10.26 -20.55 19.02
N GLY A 211 -9.88 -21.83 19.13
CA GLY A 211 -10.05 -22.66 20.33
C GLY A 211 -8.91 -22.57 21.35
N GLY A 212 -7.91 -21.72 21.13
CA GLY A 212 -6.71 -21.57 21.97
C GLY A 212 -5.44 -22.15 21.34
N GLY A 213 -4.32 -22.07 22.08
CA GLY A 213 -2.98 -22.45 21.61
C GLY A 213 -2.19 -21.32 20.94
N GLY A 214 -2.86 -20.23 20.58
CA GLY A 214 -2.29 -19.00 20.05
C GLY A 214 -3.30 -17.85 20.12
N LEU A 215 -2.94 -16.68 19.61
CA LEU A 215 -3.90 -15.59 19.43
C LEU A 215 -4.92 -15.98 18.34
N PRO A 216 -6.23 -15.81 18.60
CA PRO A 216 -7.29 -16.41 17.79
C PRO A 216 -7.37 -15.86 16.35
N GLU A 217 -6.88 -14.65 16.09
CA GLU A 217 -6.79 -14.04 14.77
C GLU A 217 -5.63 -14.57 13.91
N ILE A 218 -4.67 -15.31 14.47
CA ILE A 218 -3.52 -15.80 13.69
C ILE A 218 -3.99 -16.86 12.69
N TRP A 219 -3.66 -16.65 11.41
CA TRP A 219 -3.83 -17.64 10.34
C TRP A 219 -2.57 -18.49 10.17
N SER A 220 -1.40 -17.87 10.12
CA SER A 220 -0.10 -18.57 10.04
C SER A 220 0.99 -17.74 10.71
N TYR A 221 2.12 -18.38 11.01
CA TYR A 221 3.21 -17.76 11.77
C TYR A 221 4.60 -18.15 11.24
N GLY A 222 5.65 -17.57 11.82
CA GLY A 222 7.02 -17.81 11.35
C GLY A 222 7.37 -17.04 10.08
N HIS A 223 6.79 -15.85 9.91
CA HIS A 223 7.11 -14.94 8.82
C HIS A 223 8.12 -13.87 9.28
N ARG A 224 8.93 -13.36 8.37
CA ARG A 224 9.84 -12.23 8.61
C ARG A 224 9.17 -10.91 8.28
N ASN A 225 8.97 -10.62 7.01
CA ASN A 225 8.37 -9.34 6.60
C ASN A 225 7.63 -9.46 5.26
N PRO A 226 6.38 -9.96 5.29
CA PRO A 226 5.58 -10.10 4.08
C PRO A 226 5.11 -8.74 3.56
N GLN A 227 5.47 -8.42 2.31
CA GLN A 227 5.21 -7.11 1.66
C GLN A 227 4.09 -7.19 0.62
N GLY A 228 4.06 -8.30 -0.14
CA GLY A 228 3.07 -8.57 -1.17
C GLY A 228 2.14 -9.69 -0.71
N ALA A 229 0.87 -9.58 -1.06
CA ALA A 229 -0.10 -10.65 -0.87
C ALA A 229 -1.27 -10.50 -1.86
N THR A 230 -1.84 -11.61 -2.30
CA THR A 230 -3.02 -11.65 -3.16
C THR A 230 -3.68 -13.04 -3.08
N LEU A 231 -4.92 -13.17 -3.55
CA LEU A 231 -5.50 -14.48 -3.79
C LEU A 231 -5.06 -15.00 -5.16
N GLY A 232 -4.68 -16.27 -5.22
CA GLY A 232 -4.49 -16.98 -6.47
C GLY A 232 -5.83 -17.29 -7.15
N PRO A 233 -5.82 -17.75 -8.41
CA PRO A 233 -7.02 -18.21 -9.12
C PRO A 233 -7.74 -19.38 -8.42
N ASP A 234 -7.06 -20.05 -7.52
CA ASP A 234 -7.54 -21.15 -6.68
C ASP A 234 -8.17 -20.66 -5.36
N GLY A 235 -8.26 -19.35 -5.14
CA GLY A 235 -8.79 -18.72 -3.93
C GLY A 235 -7.84 -18.75 -2.74
N HIS A 236 -6.62 -19.28 -2.91
CA HIS A 236 -5.65 -19.36 -1.82
C HIS A 236 -4.82 -18.09 -1.70
N LEU A 237 -4.49 -17.71 -0.47
CA LEU A 237 -3.59 -16.60 -0.22
C LEU A 237 -2.16 -16.96 -0.65
N TRP A 238 -1.56 -16.08 -1.44
CA TRP A 238 -0.14 -16.08 -1.77
C TRP A 238 0.50 -14.84 -1.17
N THR A 239 1.72 -14.98 -0.65
CA THR A 239 2.50 -13.88 -0.09
C THR A 239 3.91 -13.84 -0.68
N VAL A 240 4.50 -12.65 -0.69
CA VAL A 240 5.92 -12.42 -0.92
C VAL A 240 6.51 -11.75 0.30
N GLU A 241 7.65 -12.23 0.77
CA GLU A 241 8.34 -11.65 1.91
C GLU A 241 9.84 -11.46 1.70
N HIS A 242 10.37 -10.42 2.35
CA HIS A 242 11.81 -10.18 2.36
C HIS A 242 12.51 -11.10 3.36
N GLY A 243 13.50 -11.84 2.88
CA GLY A 243 14.49 -12.54 3.68
C GLY A 243 15.51 -11.58 4.30
N ALA A 244 16.60 -12.13 4.83
CA ALA A 244 17.69 -11.32 5.36
C ALA A 244 18.66 -10.90 4.24
N ARG A 245 19.93 -11.32 4.28
CA ARG A 245 20.81 -11.21 3.11
C ARG A 245 20.48 -12.34 2.14
N GLY A 246 19.57 -12.05 1.21
CA GLY A 246 18.93 -13.05 0.34
C GLY A 246 17.92 -13.92 1.09
N GLY A 247 17.34 -14.88 0.37
CA GLY A 247 16.30 -15.77 0.90
C GLY A 247 14.92 -15.11 0.97
N ASP A 248 14.60 -14.24 0.01
CA ASP A 248 13.23 -13.78 -0.20
C ASP A 248 12.37 -14.97 -0.65
N GLU A 249 11.11 -14.98 -0.24
CA GLU A 249 10.23 -16.14 -0.40
C GLU A 249 8.91 -15.76 -1.07
N ILE A 250 8.36 -16.70 -1.84
CA ILE A 250 6.96 -16.75 -2.24
C ILE A 250 6.34 -17.89 -1.43
N ASN A 251 5.32 -17.57 -0.64
CA ASN A 251 4.67 -18.51 0.26
C ASN A 251 3.17 -18.62 -0.08
N ARG A 252 2.57 -19.75 0.26
CA ARG A 252 1.11 -19.96 0.26
C ARG A 252 0.66 -20.20 1.70
N PRO A 253 0.35 -19.14 2.49
CA PRO A 253 -0.08 -19.26 3.88
C PRO A 253 -1.29 -20.18 4.09
N GLU A 254 -1.12 -21.23 4.88
CA GLU A 254 -2.14 -22.21 5.24
C GLU A 254 -2.44 -22.17 6.74
N PRO A 255 -3.69 -22.53 7.14
CA PRO A 255 -4.14 -22.35 8.51
C PRO A 255 -3.29 -23.15 9.51
N GLY A 256 -2.74 -22.44 10.49
CA GLY A 256 -1.96 -22.97 11.60
C GLY A 256 -0.51 -23.31 11.25
N LEU A 257 -0.10 -23.17 9.98
CA LEU A 257 1.24 -23.57 9.56
C LEU A 257 2.32 -22.56 9.95
N ASN A 258 3.54 -23.10 10.14
CA ASN A 258 4.76 -22.37 10.47
C ASN A 258 5.64 -22.22 9.23
N TYR A 259 5.95 -20.98 8.86
CA TYR A 259 6.80 -20.63 7.71
C TYR A 259 8.29 -20.50 8.11
N GLY A 260 8.61 -20.82 9.36
CA GLY A 260 9.94 -21.22 9.78
C GLY A 260 10.84 -20.08 10.27
N TRP A 261 10.64 -18.83 9.86
CA TRP A 261 11.50 -17.72 10.32
C TRP A 261 11.46 -17.56 11.86
N PRO A 262 12.60 -17.40 12.55
CA PRO A 262 13.98 -17.38 12.05
C PRO A 262 14.69 -18.73 12.21
N VAL A 263 13.98 -19.80 12.60
CA VAL A 263 14.54 -21.14 12.78
C VAL A 263 15.01 -21.71 11.43
N ILE A 264 14.23 -21.47 10.37
CA ILE A 264 14.54 -21.79 8.99
C ILE A 264 14.68 -20.49 8.20
N SER A 265 15.72 -20.40 7.37
CA SER A 265 15.93 -19.30 6.44
C SER A 265 16.82 -19.72 5.27
N TYR A 266 16.41 -19.37 4.06
CA TYR A 266 17.25 -19.48 2.85
C TYR A 266 18.29 -18.36 2.73
N GLY A 267 18.19 -17.34 3.58
CA GLY A 267 19.10 -16.22 3.65
C GLY A 267 20.26 -16.41 4.62
N ARG A 268 21.07 -15.36 4.76
CA ARG A 268 22.12 -15.26 5.77
C ARG A 268 21.97 -13.98 6.58
N HIS A 269 22.59 -13.96 7.75
CA HIS A 269 22.75 -12.72 8.48
C HIS A 269 23.60 -11.75 7.64
N TYR A 270 23.37 -10.44 7.75
CA TYR A 270 24.10 -9.46 6.94
C TYR A 270 25.62 -9.48 7.19
N THR A 271 26.06 -9.94 8.37
CA THR A 271 27.48 -10.22 8.68
C THR A 271 28.05 -11.46 7.98
N GLY A 272 27.24 -12.23 7.25
CA GLY A 272 27.60 -13.47 6.56
C GLY A 272 27.35 -14.76 7.35
N GLY A 273 27.01 -14.64 8.64
CA GLY A 273 26.67 -15.76 9.53
C GLY A 273 25.39 -16.49 9.13
N ARG A 274 25.22 -17.72 9.63
CA ARG A 274 23.97 -18.49 9.46
C ARG A 274 22.85 -17.87 10.29
N ILE A 275 21.61 -18.06 9.85
CA ILE A 275 20.39 -17.79 10.61
C ILE A 275 19.73 -19.14 10.90
N GLY A 276 19.25 -19.32 12.13
CA GLY A 276 18.58 -20.55 12.53
C GLY A 276 19.44 -21.80 12.35
N VAL A 277 18.79 -22.92 12.06
CA VAL A 277 19.43 -24.24 11.91
C VAL A 277 19.69 -24.62 10.44
N GLY A 278 19.11 -23.91 9.47
CA GLY A 278 19.32 -24.14 8.04
C GLY A 278 18.12 -23.78 7.19
N THR A 279 17.94 -24.52 6.08
CA THR A 279 16.83 -24.36 5.11
C THR A 279 15.77 -25.44 5.21
N HIS A 280 15.97 -26.44 6.07
CA HIS A 280 15.06 -27.56 6.29
C HIS A 280 15.12 -27.93 7.78
N ALA A 281 14.00 -28.34 8.36
CA ALA A 281 13.88 -28.86 9.74
C ALA A 281 13.55 -30.35 9.71
#